data_AF-A0A358DP93-F1
#
_entry.id   AF-A0A358DP93-F1
#
_cell.length_a   1.000
_cell.length_b   1.000
_cell.length_c   1.000
_cell.angle_alpha   90.00
_cell.angle_beta   90.00
_cell.angle_gamma   90.00
#
_symmetry.space_group_name_H-M   'P 1'
#
loop_
_entity.id
_entity.type
_entity.pdbx_description
1 polymer ?
#
loop_
_entity_poly.entity_id
_entity_poly.type
_entity_poly.pdbx_seq_one_letter_code
_entity_poly.pdbx_strand_id
1 'polypeptide(L)'
;MIRFAWREMVTAFRRRPWLMLCWLAVLSSCLMAMGWIQGFAEGARRAAAQIEPEHQIWAFARPDAEAKPLEDLLRRIGSLPSVERVRRLNAAEVRRRIAVELSSETSASDLPDGLLPQSIQITPIKSGVNPAVLEILRASEAIEWVDAGDIQVNQARARVRSLDRSAQALSLLLLVTLLLLGLGLGRLAMSLRRDEVAVMRLVGGSHLWIGAPMMLSAVIIGLSAALIAFVGCRVSMAGLTELTGGGMYLVAPVPAYAQLLRLVTVGLLSQTLGVLLGVMAELNRSEMDAL
;
A
#
# COMPACT_ATOMS: atom_id res chain seq x y z
N MET A 1 6.38 -39.28 -14.87
CA MET A 1 5.59 -38.67 -13.77
C MET A 1 4.73 -37.49 -14.23
N ILE A 2 5.29 -36.41 -14.79
CA ILE A 2 4.53 -35.20 -15.18
C ILE A 2 3.41 -35.48 -16.20
N ARG A 3 3.66 -36.31 -17.23
CA ARG A 3 2.61 -36.70 -18.21
C ARG A 3 1.47 -37.53 -17.59
N PHE A 4 1.75 -38.30 -16.54
CA PHE A 4 0.73 -39.09 -15.82
C PHE A 4 -0.12 -38.16 -14.95
N ALA A 5 0.53 -37.32 -14.12
CA ALA A 5 -0.16 -36.35 -13.28
C ALA A 5 -1.00 -35.35 -14.09
N TRP A 6 -0.52 -34.93 -15.28
CA TRP A 6 -1.28 -34.08 -16.20
C TRP A 6 -2.53 -34.76 -16.75
N ARG A 7 -2.44 -36.02 -17.21
CA ARG A 7 -3.60 -36.79 -17.71
C ARG A 7 -4.63 -37.01 -16.61
N GLU A 8 -4.18 -37.42 -15.43
CA GLU A 8 -5.02 -37.65 -14.24
C GLU A 8 -5.74 -36.37 -13.80
N MET A 9 -5.06 -35.22 -13.91
CA MET A 9 -5.63 -33.93 -13.57
C MET A 9 -6.68 -33.49 -14.58
N VAL A 10 -6.41 -33.61 -15.88
CA VAL A 10 -7.38 -33.24 -16.93
C VAL A 10 -8.63 -34.12 -16.87
N THR A 11 -8.48 -35.42 -16.59
CA THR A 11 -9.63 -36.31 -16.39
C THR A 11 -10.39 -35.99 -15.11
N ALA A 12 -9.71 -35.62 -14.01
CA ALA A 12 -10.37 -35.17 -12.77
C ALA A 12 -11.12 -33.84 -12.97
N PHE A 13 -10.54 -32.88 -13.70
CA PHE A 13 -11.17 -31.60 -14.02
C PHE A 13 -12.46 -31.80 -14.84
N ARG A 14 -12.44 -32.75 -15.79
CA ARG A 14 -13.60 -33.04 -16.64
C ARG A 14 -14.74 -33.78 -15.94
N ARG A 15 -14.45 -34.52 -14.86
CA ARG A 15 -15.46 -35.29 -14.12
C ARG A 15 -16.28 -34.43 -13.16
N ARG A 16 -15.71 -33.35 -12.60
CA ARG A 16 -16.40 -32.44 -11.66
C ARG A 16 -16.01 -30.96 -11.90
N PRO A 17 -16.37 -30.39 -13.06
CA PRO A 17 -15.95 -29.04 -13.43
C PRO A 17 -16.49 -27.97 -12.47
N TRP A 18 -17.71 -28.16 -11.94
CA TRP A 18 -18.34 -27.18 -11.05
C TRP A 18 -17.56 -26.95 -9.75
N LEU A 19 -17.04 -28.01 -9.11
CA LEU A 19 -16.26 -27.86 -7.88
C LEU A 19 -14.96 -27.11 -8.13
N MET A 20 -14.29 -27.41 -9.25
CA MET A 20 -13.04 -26.74 -9.64
C MET A 20 -13.28 -25.28 -10.00
N LEU A 21 -14.38 -24.98 -10.70
CA LEU A 21 -14.78 -23.61 -11.02
C LEU A 21 -15.10 -22.79 -9.78
N CYS A 22 -15.83 -23.36 -8.80
CA CYS A 22 -16.10 -22.68 -7.53
C CYS A 22 -14.82 -22.35 -6.78
N TRP A 23 -13.89 -23.31 -6.67
CA TRP A 23 -12.58 -23.10 -6.03
C TRP A 23 -11.76 -22.03 -6.75
N LEU A 24 -11.70 -22.09 -8.07
CA LEU A 24 -11.00 -21.12 -8.90
C LEU A 24 -11.60 -19.71 -8.74
N ALA A 25 -12.93 -19.60 -8.74
CA ALA A 25 -13.65 -18.35 -8.55
C ALA A 25 -13.35 -17.72 -7.18
N VAL A 26 -13.46 -18.50 -6.10
CA VAL A 26 -13.18 -18.01 -4.73
C VAL A 26 -11.72 -17.56 -4.60
N LEU A 27 -10.76 -18.38 -5.08
CA LEU A 27 -9.34 -18.03 -5.04
C LEU A 27 -9.03 -16.77 -5.85
N SER A 28 -9.58 -16.66 -7.06
CA SER A 28 -9.40 -15.48 -7.91
C SER A 28 -9.99 -14.23 -7.25
N SER A 29 -11.16 -14.34 -6.61
CA SER A 29 -11.80 -13.23 -5.91
C SER A 29 -10.96 -12.75 -4.72
N CYS A 30 -10.41 -13.66 -3.92
CA CYS A 30 -9.52 -13.30 -2.80
C CYS A 30 -8.23 -12.62 -3.29
N LEU A 31 -7.58 -13.17 -4.32
CA LEU A 31 -6.37 -12.57 -4.90
C LEU A 31 -6.67 -11.20 -5.53
N MET A 32 -7.82 -11.05 -6.19
CA MET A 32 -8.24 -9.78 -6.77
C MET A 32 -8.48 -8.72 -5.68
N ALA A 33 -9.16 -9.09 -4.59
CA ALA A 33 -9.37 -8.21 -3.45
C ALA A 33 -8.02 -7.75 -2.83
N MET A 34 -7.07 -8.66 -2.66
CA MET A 34 -5.73 -8.34 -2.18
C MET A 34 -4.98 -7.39 -3.14
N GLY A 35 -5.08 -7.63 -4.46
CA GLY A 35 -4.50 -6.76 -5.48
C GLY A 35 -5.07 -5.34 -5.44
N TRP A 36 -6.38 -5.20 -5.22
CA TRP A 36 -7.04 -3.91 -5.06
C TRP A 36 -6.59 -3.16 -3.82
N ILE A 37 -6.57 -3.82 -2.66
CA ILE A 37 -6.14 -3.22 -1.38
C ILE A 37 -4.70 -2.68 -1.51
N GLN A 38 -3.79 -3.47 -2.08
CA GLN A 38 -2.40 -3.05 -2.25
C GLN A 38 -2.26 -1.92 -3.28
N GLY A 39 -2.99 -1.99 -4.40
CA GLY A 39 -2.99 -0.94 -5.43
C GLY A 39 -3.47 0.41 -4.90
N PHE A 40 -4.55 0.41 -4.11
CA PHE A 40 -5.03 1.62 -3.44
C PHE A 40 -4.04 2.15 -2.40
N ALA A 41 -3.46 1.28 -1.57
CA ALA A 41 -2.49 1.69 -0.57
C ALA A 41 -1.23 2.31 -1.21
N GLU A 42 -0.75 1.73 -2.31
CA GLU A 42 0.35 2.28 -3.11
C GLU A 42 0.02 3.63 -3.73
N GLY A 43 -1.17 3.78 -4.30
CA GLY A 43 -1.57 5.04 -4.88
C GLY A 43 -1.79 6.14 -3.84
N ALA A 44 -2.36 5.82 -2.69
CA ALA A 44 -2.42 6.74 -1.55
C ALA A 44 -1.02 7.15 -1.07
N ARG A 45 -0.06 6.22 -1.02
CA ARG A 45 1.34 6.53 -0.69
C ARG A 45 1.98 7.48 -1.70
N ARG A 46 1.79 7.25 -3.00
CA ARG A 46 2.37 8.11 -4.05
C ARG A 46 1.72 9.50 -4.07
N ALA A 47 0.39 9.57 -3.91
CA ALA A 47 -0.31 10.84 -3.77
C ALA A 47 0.21 11.63 -2.56
N ALA A 48 0.44 10.96 -1.43
CA ALA A 48 1.03 11.59 -0.25
C ALA A 48 2.50 12.00 -0.44
N ALA A 49 3.25 11.30 -1.31
CA ALA A 49 4.64 11.61 -1.60
C ALA A 49 4.79 12.80 -2.55
N GLN A 50 3.87 13.00 -3.49
CA GLN A 50 3.83 14.18 -4.38
C GLN A 50 3.56 15.49 -3.63
N ILE A 51 2.92 15.41 -2.46
CA ILE A 51 2.77 16.57 -1.57
C ILE A 51 4.11 16.76 -0.85
N GLU A 52 5.08 17.34 -1.56
CA GLU A 52 6.40 17.70 -1.05
C GLU A 52 6.20 18.74 0.07
N PRO A 53 6.60 18.47 1.32
CA PRO A 53 6.60 19.49 2.34
C PRO A 53 7.84 20.33 2.05
N GLU A 54 7.67 21.53 1.51
CA GLU A 54 8.63 22.57 1.83
C GLU A 54 8.56 22.72 3.36
N HIS A 55 9.44 22.00 4.06
CA HIS A 55 9.63 22.11 5.51
C HIS A 55 10.25 23.47 5.79
N GLN A 56 9.47 24.52 5.58
CA GLN A 56 9.85 25.89 5.75
C GLN A 56 8.75 26.51 6.59
N ILE A 57 9.12 26.98 7.77
CA ILE A 57 8.21 27.73 8.62
C ILE A 57 8.31 29.17 8.14
N TRP A 58 7.17 29.72 7.73
CA TRP A 58 7.06 31.09 7.28
C TRP A 58 6.40 31.89 8.39
N ALA A 59 7.10 32.92 8.86
CA ALA A 59 6.55 33.88 9.80
C ALA A 59 6.39 35.22 9.09
N PHE A 60 5.17 35.72 9.01
CA PHE A 60 4.85 37.02 8.42
C PHE A 60 4.85 38.07 9.54
N ALA A 61 5.73 39.05 9.40
CA ALA A 61 5.83 40.16 10.34
C ALA A 61 4.73 41.18 10.10
N ARG A 62 4.29 41.89 11.15
CA ARG A 62 3.33 42.99 11.01
C ARG A 62 3.90 44.12 10.13
N PRO A 63 3.07 44.83 9.35
CA PRO A 63 3.50 45.95 8.51
C PRO A 63 4.11 47.12 9.30
N ASP A 64 3.73 47.30 10.58
CA ASP A 64 4.26 48.33 11.50
C ASP A 64 5.41 47.84 12.41
N ALA A 65 5.99 46.66 12.16
CA ALA A 65 7.03 46.13 13.03
C ALA A 65 8.34 46.93 12.91
N GLU A 66 8.82 47.48 14.03
CA GLU A 66 10.13 48.16 14.10
C GLU A 66 11.29 47.20 13.73
N ALA A 67 12.31 47.70 13.04
CA ALA A 67 13.42 46.89 12.53
C ALA A 67 14.24 46.18 13.64
N LYS A 68 14.32 46.76 14.84
CA LYS A 68 15.07 46.24 15.99
C LYS A 68 14.48 44.95 16.59
N PRO A 69 13.20 44.89 17.00
CA PRO A 69 12.60 43.67 17.54
C PRO A 69 12.60 42.50 16.55
N LEU A 70 12.57 42.78 15.24
CA LEU A 70 12.69 41.76 14.20
C LEU A 70 14.11 41.16 14.12
N GLU A 71 15.16 41.96 14.36
CA GLU A 71 16.54 41.47 14.39
C GLU A 71 16.84 40.62 15.62
N ASP A 72 16.30 40.99 16.78
CA ASP A 72 16.44 40.22 18.01
C ASP A 72 15.73 38.86 17.91
N LEU A 73 14.56 38.84 17.26
CA LEU A 73 13.82 37.61 16.99
C LEU A 73 14.60 36.66 16.05
N LEU A 74 15.23 37.19 15.01
CA LEU A 74 16.07 36.39 14.10
C LEU A 74 17.27 35.79 14.81
N ARG A 75 17.96 36.55 15.68
CA ARG A 75 19.09 36.02 16.47
C ARG A 75 18.64 34.92 17.43
N ARG A 76 17.50 35.10 18.11
CA ARG A 76 16.92 34.08 18.98
C ARG A 76 16.61 32.80 18.23
N ILE A 77 15.94 32.89 17.08
CA ILE A 77 15.56 31.72 16.28
C ILE A 77 16.79 31.04 15.66
N GLY A 78 17.75 31.81 15.16
CA GLY A 78 19.00 31.28 14.61
C GLY A 78 19.88 30.61 15.66
N SER A 79 19.72 30.93 16.94
CA SER A 79 20.45 30.28 18.04
C SER A 79 19.83 28.94 18.49
N LEU A 80 18.64 28.59 17.99
CA LEU A 80 17.98 27.34 18.36
C LEU A 80 18.65 26.14 17.66
N PRO A 81 19.01 25.07 18.39
CA PRO A 81 19.61 23.86 17.80
C PRO A 81 18.65 23.06 16.90
N SER A 82 17.42 23.56 16.70
CA SER A 82 16.40 22.98 15.82
C SER A 82 16.34 23.64 14.45
N VAL A 83 17.09 24.73 14.22
CA VAL A 83 17.00 25.58 13.02
C VAL A 83 18.30 25.55 12.22
N GLU A 84 18.21 25.25 10.92
CA GLU A 84 19.36 25.12 10.02
C GLU A 84 19.68 26.44 9.35
N ARG A 85 18.65 27.15 8.89
CA ARG A 85 18.79 28.43 8.17
C ARG A 85 17.61 29.33 8.47
N VAL A 86 17.90 30.61 8.70
CA VAL A 86 16.90 31.67 8.80
C VAL A 86 17.20 32.71 7.74
N ARG A 87 16.24 32.98 6.86
CA ARG A 87 16.38 33.94 5.76
C ARG A 87 15.26 34.97 5.83
N ARG A 88 15.61 36.25 5.78
CA ARG A 88 14.65 37.33 5.50
C ARG A 88 14.36 37.33 4.00
N LEU A 89 13.08 37.42 3.64
CA LEU A 89 12.66 37.49 2.25
C LEU A 89 12.09 38.86 1.94
N ASN A 90 12.41 39.36 0.76
CA ASN A 90 11.87 40.63 0.27
C ASN A 90 10.44 40.45 -0.25
N ALA A 91 9.66 41.53 -0.25
CA ALA A 91 8.26 41.55 -0.72
C ALA A 91 8.07 40.93 -2.12
N ALA A 92 9.05 41.09 -3.02
CA ALA A 92 9.05 40.52 -4.37
C ALA A 92 9.18 38.98 -4.41
N GLU A 93 9.83 38.38 -3.41
CA GLU A 93 9.97 36.91 -3.28
C GLU A 93 8.71 36.30 -2.65
N VAL A 94 8.09 37.01 -1.70
CA VAL A 94 6.79 36.65 -1.11
C VAL A 94 5.70 36.64 -2.18
N ARG A 95 5.65 37.68 -3.02
CA ARG A 95 4.69 37.82 -4.13
C ARG A 95 4.76 36.65 -5.11
N ARG A 96 5.97 36.22 -5.48
CA ARG A 96 6.18 35.09 -6.41
C ARG A 96 5.64 33.77 -5.86
N ARG A 97 5.69 33.53 -4.55
CA ARG A 97 5.18 32.29 -3.96
C ARG A 97 3.66 32.29 -3.82
N ILE A 98 3.07 33.42 -3.44
CA ILE A 98 1.61 33.60 -3.41
C ILE A 98 1.02 33.33 -4.81
N ALA A 99 1.68 33.77 -5.87
CA ALA A 99 1.26 33.50 -7.25
C ALA A 99 1.24 31.99 -7.60
N VAL A 100 2.23 31.24 -7.11
CA VAL A 100 2.34 29.78 -7.30
C VAL A 100 1.24 29.04 -6.53
N GLU A 101 0.95 29.47 -5.30
CA GLU A 101 0.01 28.80 -4.39
C GLU A 101 -1.46 29.07 -4.76
N LEU A 102 -1.78 30.26 -5.25
CA LEU A 102 -3.12 30.57 -5.79
C LEU A 102 -3.33 30.07 -7.23
N SER A 103 -2.34 29.41 -7.84
CA SER A 103 -2.41 28.90 -9.24
C SER A 103 -2.93 29.95 -10.25
N SER A 104 -2.67 31.23 -9.97
CA SER A 104 -3.10 32.37 -10.78
C SER A 104 -2.17 33.55 -10.54
N GLU A 105 -1.41 33.94 -11.55
CA GLU A 105 -0.52 35.12 -11.47
C GLU A 105 -1.30 36.43 -11.35
N THR A 106 -2.58 36.42 -11.73
CA THR A 106 -3.48 37.58 -11.71
C THR A 106 -3.81 38.04 -10.29
N SER A 107 -4.08 37.13 -9.35
CA SER A 107 -4.43 37.51 -7.97
C SER A 107 -3.24 38.01 -7.14
N ALA A 108 -2.01 37.65 -7.49
CA ALA A 108 -0.80 38.11 -6.79
C ALA A 108 -0.28 39.46 -7.31
N SER A 109 -0.65 39.83 -8.55
CA SER A 109 -0.24 41.08 -9.19
C SER A 109 -1.09 42.28 -8.73
N ASP A 110 -2.33 42.04 -8.30
CA ASP A 110 -3.26 43.07 -7.80
C ASP A 110 -3.01 43.52 -6.35
N LEU A 111 -2.06 42.90 -5.63
CA LEU A 111 -1.69 43.36 -4.29
C LEU A 111 -0.72 44.57 -4.37
N PRO A 112 -1.08 45.74 -3.83
CA PRO A 112 -0.17 46.89 -3.79
C PRO A 112 1.09 46.57 -2.97
N ASP A 113 2.25 47.07 -3.43
CA ASP A 113 3.58 46.79 -2.84
C ASP A 113 3.66 47.04 -1.32
N GLY A 114 2.85 47.95 -0.78
CA GLY A 114 2.80 48.29 0.64
C GLY A 114 1.99 47.33 1.53
N LEU A 115 1.27 46.34 0.97
CA LEU A 115 0.48 45.36 1.73
C LEU A 115 1.19 44.02 1.92
N LEU A 116 2.41 43.84 1.39
CA LEU A 116 3.17 42.60 1.52
C LEU A 116 4.03 42.65 2.80
N PRO A 117 3.67 41.89 3.85
CA PRO A 117 4.45 41.86 5.08
C PRO A 117 5.86 41.32 4.83
N GLN A 118 6.84 41.83 5.57
CA GLN A 118 8.16 41.20 5.61
C GLN A 118 8.01 39.78 6.14
N SER A 119 8.57 38.79 5.44
CA SER A 119 8.48 37.39 5.86
C SER A 119 9.84 36.83 6.25
N ILE A 120 9.83 35.96 7.25
CA ILE A 120 10.98 35.20 7.70
C ILE A 120 10.76 33.75 7.30
N GLN A 121 11.70 33.21 6.53
CA GLN A 121 11.75 31.81 6.14
C GLN A 121 12.70 31.07 7.09
N ILE A 122 12.19 30.06 7.79
CA ILE A 122 12.94 29.26 8.76
C ILE A 122 12.97 27.82 8.27
N THR A 123 14.16 27.31 7.98
CA THR A 123 14.40 25.90 7.61
C THR A 123 14.84 25.13 8.87
N PRO A 124 14.08 24.13 9.35
CA PRO A 124 14.45 23.29 10.48
C PRO A 124 15.45 22.18 10.10
N ILE A 125 16.31 21.77 11.05
CA ILE A 125 17.38 20.76 10.84
C ILE A 125 16.83 19.33 10.65
N LYS A 126 15.64 19.03 11.20
CA LYS A 126 14.98 17.72 11.09
C LYS A 126 13.67 17.84 10.32
N SER A 127 13.33 16.79 9.58
CA SER A 127 12.02 16.65 8.93
C SER A 127 10.92 16.63 9.98
N GLY A 128 10.25 17.77 10.15
CA GLY A 128 9.20 17.98 11.14
C GLY A 128 9.34 19.35 11.80
N VAL A 129 8.22 20.08 11.89
CA VAL A 129 8.16 21.37 12.58
C VAL A 129 8.25 21.12 14.09
N ASN A 130 9.25 21.68 14.76
CA ASN A 130 9.36 21.59 16.22
C ASN A 130 8.28 22.50 16.86
N PRO A 131 7.36 21.97 17.68
CA PRO A 131 6.29 22.76 18.30
C PRO A 131 6.83 23.92 19.16
N ALA A 132 8.02 23.78 19.75
CA ALA A 132 8.65 24.85 20.52
C ALA A 132 9.01 26.08 19.67
N VAL A 133 9.37 25.89 18.39
CA VAL A 133 9.67 26.99 17.46
C VAL A 133 8.38 27.73 17.09
N LEU A 134 7.30 26.99 16.87
CA LEU A 134 5.96 27.51 16.62
C LEU A 134 5.43 28.35 17.79
N GLU A 135 5.63 27.90 19.03
CA GLU A 135 5.22 28.65 20.23
C GLU A 135 5.99 29.96 20.38
N ILE A 136 7.31 29.94 20.17
CA ILE A 136 8.15 31.16 20.23
C ILE A 136 7.73 32.18 19.16
N LEU A 137 7.40 31.71 17.95
CA LEU A 137 6.93 32.57 16.86
C LEU A 137 5.54 33.16 17.14
N ARG A 138 4.61 32.35 17.66
CA ARG A 138 3.25 32.80 18.02
C ARG A 138 3.21 33.71 19.25
N ALA A 139 4.18 33.58 20.15
CA ALA A 139 4.30 34.41 21.34
C ALA A 139 4.96 35.77 21.07
N SER A 140 5.48 36.01 19.86
CA SER A 140 6.09 37.31 19.53
C SER A 140 5.05 38.29 18.99
N GLU A 141 5.01 39.48 19.57
CA GLU A 141 4.13 40.58 19.17
C GLU A 141 4.45 41.16 17.77
N ALA A 142 5.66 40.87 17.25
CA ALA A 142 6.13 41.32 15.95
C ALA A 142 5.62 40.45 14.78
N ILE A 143 5.00 39.30 15.07
CA ILE A 143 4.53 38.33 14.07
C ILE A 143 3.01 38.35 14.03
N GLU A 144 2.45 38.52 12.84
CA GLU A 144 1.00 38.54 12.63
C GLU A 144 0.44 37.16 12.34
N TRP A 145 1.16 36.40 11.51
CA TRP A 145 0.73 35.08 11.08
C TRP A 145 1.94 34.15 10.90
N VAL A 146 1.78 32.90 11.36
CA VAL A 146 2.80 31.85 11.21
C VAL A 146 2.19 30.74 10.36
N ASP A 147 2.71 30.61 9.14
CA ASP A 147 2.43 29.50 8.25
C ASP A 147 3.54 28.46 8.38
N ALA A 148 3.31 27.49 9.24
CA ALA A 148 4.22 26.37 9.40
C ALA A 148 3.88 25.28 8.39
N GLY A 149 4.03 25.58 7.10
CA GLY A 149 3.47 24.81 5.98
C GLY A 149 3.47 23.28 6.15
N ASP A 150 2.37 22.63 6.51
CA ASP A 150 1.22 23.03 7.30
C ASP A 150 0.92 21.78 8.15
N ILE A 151 0.43 21.93 9.38
CA ILE A 151 0.07 20.81 10.27
C ILE A 151 -0.88 19.82 9.54
N GLN A 152 -1.66 20.33 8.58
CA GLN A 152 -2.58 19.60 7.72
C GLN A 152 -1.88 18.56 6.82
N VAL A 153 -0.71 18.85 6.27
CA VAL A 153 0.06 17.91 5.43
C VAL A 153 0.59 16.76 6.28
N ASN A 154 1.07 17.05 7.49
CA ASN A 154 1.53 16.03 8.44
C ASN A 154 0.37 15.16 8.94
N GLN A 155 -0.80 15.75 9.20
CA GLN A 155 -2.02 15.00 9.53
C GLN A 155 -2.50 14.14 8.36
N ALA A 156 -2.47 14.64 7.13
CA ALA A 156 -2.82 13.87 5.93
C ALA A 156 -1.87 12.68 5.73
N ARG A 157 -0.55 12.85 5.88
CA ARG A 157 0.42 11.74 5.88
C ARG A 157 0.22 10.79 7.05
N ALA A 158 -0.15 11.26 8.24
CA ALA A 158 -0.49 10.38 9.36
C ALA A 158 -1.70 9.49 9.06
N ARG A 159 -2.74 10.05 8.41
CA ARG A 159 -3.91 9.29 7.92
C ARG A 159 -3.53 8.28 6.83
N VAL A 160 -2.68 8.66 5.88
CA VAL A 160 -2.19 7.72 4.84
C VAL A 160 -1.36 6.59 5.47
N ARG A 161 -0.53 6.90 6.48
CA ARG A 161 0.21 5.87 7.24
C ARG A 161 -0.70 4.96 8.07
N SER A 162 -1.82 5.45 8.61
CA SER A 162 -2.78 4.58 9.29
C SER A 162 -3.56 3.71 8.29
N LEU A 163 -3.94 4.26 7.13
CA LEU A 163 -4.57 3.51 6.04
C LEU A 163 -3.64 2.42 5.48
N ASP A 164 -2.34 2.69 5.37
CA ASP A 164 -1.37 1.67 4.96
C ASP A 164 -1.29 0.54 5.98
N ARG A 165 -1.21 0.86 7.28
CA ARG A 165 -1.21 -0.16 8.35
C ARG A 165 -2.47 -1.02 8.33
N SER A 166 -3.64 -0.43 8.11
CA SER A 166 -4.88 -1.20 7.99
C SER A 166 -4.92 -2.05 6.72
N ALA A 167 -4.44 -1.54 5.58
CA ALA A 167 -4.32 -2.29 4.33
C ALA A 167 -3.37 -3.49 4.47
N GLN A 168 -2.26 -3.33 5.20
CA GLN A 168 -1.33 -4.42 5.52
C GLN A 168 -1.96 -5.47 6.43
N ALA A 169 -2.66 -5.04 7.50
CA ALA A 169 -3.37 -5.95 8.39
C ALA A 169 -4.45 -6.76 7.64
N LEU A 170 -5.21 -6.11 6.77
CA LEU A 170 -6.22 -6.77 5.95
C LEU A 170 -5.58 -7.74 4.94
N SER A 171 -4.47 -7.34 4.31
CA SER A 171 -3.71 -8.23 3.40
C SER A 171 -3.20 -9.48 4.11
N LEU A 172 -2.75 -9.35 5.36
CA LEU A 172 -2.32 -10.49 6.18
C LEU A 172 -3.49 -11.43 6.49
N LEU A 173 -4.67 -10.88 6.82
CA LEU A 173 -5.88 -11.67 7.02
C LEU A 173 -6.24 -12.46 5.77
N LEU A 174 -6.22 -11.82 4.59
CA LEU A 174 -6.48 -12.48 3.31
C LEU A 174 -5.46 -13.60 3.02
N LEU A 175 -4.18 -13.39 3.37
CA LEU A 175 -3.15 -14.41 3.23
C LEU A 175 -3.48 -15.66 4.06
N VAL A 176 -3.94 -15.49 5.30
CA VAL A 176 -4.40 -16.59 6.14
C VAL A 176 -5.62 -17.28 5.53
N THR A 177 -6.58 -16.52 5.01
CA THR A 177 -7.75 -17.07 4.32
C THR A 177 -7.35 -17.93 3.10
N LEU A 178 -6.41 -17.45 2.28
CA LEU A 178 -5.87 -18.20 1.13
C LEU A 178 -5.20 -19.51 1.54
N LEU A 179 -4.50 -19.50 2.67
CA LEU A 179 -3.85 -20.69 3.24
C LEU A 179 -4.89 -21.70 3.75
N LEU A 180 -5.94 -21.23 4.43
CA LEU A 180 -7.09 -22.06 4.85
C LEU A 180 -7.85 -22.65 3.67
N LEU A 181 -7.99 -21.89 2.58
CA LEU A 181 -8.52 -22.37 1.30
C LEU A 181 -7.66 -23.53 0.77
N GLY A 182 -6.33 -23.37 0.68
CA GLY A 182 -5.44 -24.45 0.26
C GLY A 182 -5.53 -25.70 1.16
N LEU A 183 -5.60 -25.50 2.48
CA LEU A 183 -5.79 -26.58 3.48
C LEU A 183 -7.08 -27.37 3.22
N GLY A 184 -8.19 -26.66 2.99
CA GLY A 184 -9.48 -27.26 2.68
C GLY A 184 -9.45 -28.07 1.38
N LEU A 185 -8.83 -27.51 0.33
CA LEU A 185 -8.68 -28.18 -0.95
C LEU A 185 -7.88 -29.48 -0.83
N GLY A 186 -6.74 -29.45 -0.10
CA GLY A 186 -5.90 -30.64 0.11
C GLY A 186 -6.64 -31.75 0.86
N ARG A 187 -7.36 -31.41 1.93
CA ARG A 187 -8.16 -32.39 2.72
C ARG A 187 -9.28 -33.01 1.90
N LEU A 188 -10.03 -32.19 1.17
CA LEU A 188 -11.12 -32.65 0.31
C LEU A 188 -10.61 -33.56 -0.82
N ALA A 189 -9.48 -33.22 -1.41
CA ALA A 189 -8.94 -34.00 -2.52
C ALA A 189 -8.36 -35.34 -2.06
N MET A 190 -7.75 -35.39 -0.86
CA MET A 190 -7.32 -36.64 -0.23
C MET A 190 -8.51 -37.51 0.20
N SER A 191 -9.57 -36.91 0.76
CA SER A 191 -10.73 -37.69 1.19
C SER A 191 -11.47 -38.36 0.03
N LEU A 192 -11.48 -37.73 -1.15
CA LEU A 192 -12.06 -38.29 -2.37
C LEU A 192 -11.23 -39.40 -3.02
N ARG A 193 -9.96 -39.57 -2.63
CA ARG A 193 -9.02 -40.56 -3.18
C ARG A 193 -8.53 -41.56 -2.12
N ARG A 194 -9.26 -41.72 -1.01
CA ARG A 194 -8.84 -42.58 0.12
C ARG A 194 -8.44 -43.99 -0.31
N ASP A 195 -9.18 -44.58 -1.25
CA ASP A 195 -8.90 -45.94 -1.74
C ASP A 195 -7.60 -46.02 -2.55
N GLU A 196 -7.32 -45.03 -3.40
CA GLU A 196 -6.07 -44.94 -4.16
C GLU A 196 -4.87 -44.73 -3.23
N VAL A 197 -5.04 -43.88 -2.21
CA VAL A 197 -4.02 -43.58 -1.19
C VAL A 197 -3.71 -44.82 -0.35
N ALA A 198 -4.72 -45.63 0.00
CA ALA A 198 -4.53 -46.87 0.75
C ALA A 198 -3.66 -47.87 -0.04
N VAL A 199 -3.93 -48.04 -1.34
CA VAL A 199 -3.12 -48.90 -2.21
C VAL A 199 -1.68 -48.36 -2.33
N MET A 200 -1.48 -47.07 -2.52
CA MET A 200 -0.14 -46.48 -2.61
C MET A 200 0.66 -46.62 -1.30
N ARG A 201 -0.01 -46.60 -0.15
CA ARG A 201 0.63 -46.85 1.16
C ARG A 201 1.05 -48.31 1.34
N LEU A 202 0.25 -49.27 0.88
CA LEU A 202 0.57 -50.70 0.97
C LEU A 202 1.84 -51.07 0.19
N VAL A 203 2.18 -50.30 -0.85
CA VAL A 203 3.40 -50.48 -1.66
C VAL A 203 4.60 -49.69 -1.10
N GLY A 204 4.47 -49.02 0.04
CA GLY A 204 5.55 -48.26 0.69
C GLY A 204 5.81 -46.89 0.06
N GLY A 205 4.82 -46.28 -0.59
CA GLY A 205 4.96 -44.94 -1.17
C GLY A 205 5.24 -43.87 -0.11
N SER A 206 6.21 -42.97 -0.36
CA SER A 206 6.51 -41.86 0.57
C SER A 206 5.36 -40.85 0.64
N HIS A 207 5.22 -40.14 1.77
CA HIS A 207 4.16 -39.12 1.96
C HIS A 207 4.15 -38.05 0.87
N LEU A 208 5.33 -37.65 0.34
CA LEU A 208 5.43 -36.72 -0.79
C LEU A 208 4.95 -37.33 -2.11
N TRP A 209 5.17 -38.63 -2.31
CA TRP A 209 4.70 -39.35 -3.51
C TRP A 209 3.18 -39.47 -3.56
N ILE A 210 2.55 -39.66 -2.40
CA ILE A 210 1.09 -39.69 -2.27
C ILE A 210 0.49 -38.29 -2.55
N GLY A 211 1.16 -37.22 -2.09
CA GLY A 211 0.72 -35.83 -2.26
C GLY A 211 1.03 -35.19 -3.63
N ALA A 212 1.96 -35.74 -4.41
CA ALA A 212 2.45 -35.17 -5.67
C ALA A 212 1.35 -34.74 -6.69
N PRO A 213 0.33 -35.57 -7.01
CA PRO A 213 -0.72 -35.15 -7.94
C PRO A 213 -1.55 -33.96 -7.42
N MET A 214 -1.71 -33.86 -6.10
CA MET A 214 -2.44 -32.76 -5.47
C MET A 214 -1.63 -31.46 -5.52
N MET A 215 -0.33 -31.53 -5.26
CA MET A 215 0.56 -30.37 -5.35
C MET A 215 0.56 -29.79 -6.78
N LEU A 216 0.59 -30.63 -7.81
CA LEU A 216 0.51 -30.17 -9.20
C LEU A 216 -0.82 -29.46 -9.49
N SER A 217 -1.94 -30.01 -8.98
CA SER A 217 -3.25 -29.37 -9.14
C SER A 217 -3.32 -28.01 -8.46
N ALA A 218 -2.73 -27.87 -7.27
CA ALA A 218 -2.66 -26.63 -6.51
C ALA A 218 -1.87 -25.55 -7.26
N VAL A 219 -0.73 -25.92 -7.87
CA VAL A 219 0.09 -25.01 -8.68
C VAL A 219 -0.71 -24.47 -9.86
N ILE A 220 -1.40 -25.32 -10.60
CA ILE A 220 -2.14 -24.92 -11.80
C ILE A 220 -3.36 -24.06 -11.42
N ILE A 221 -4.10 -24.43 -10.38
CA ILE A 221 -5.24 -23.63 -9.89
C ILE A 221 -4.74 -22.28 -9.35
N GLY A 222 -3.65 -22.26 -8.57
CA GLY A 222 -3.05 -21.04 -8.06
C GLY A 222 -2.57 -20.10 -9.16
N LEU A 223 -1.91 -20.64 -10.19
CA LEU A 223 -1.47 -19.88 -11.35
C LEU A 223 -2.65 -19.32 -12.16
N SER A 224 -3.67 -20.15 -12.39
CA SER A 224 -4.88 -19.75 -13.12
C SER A 224 -5.64 -18.67 -12.36
N ALA A 225 -5.80 -18.81 -11.04
CA ALA A 225 -6.44 -17.82 -10.18
C ALA A 225 -5.68 -16.50 -10.17
N ALA A 226 -4.34 -16.54 -10.07
CA ALA A 226 -3.50 -15.35 -10.11
C ALA A 226 -3.62 -14.61 -11.46
N LEU A 227 -3.66 -15.34 -12.57
CA LEU A 227 -3.84 -14.76 -13.89
C LEU A 227 -5.22 -14.09 -14.04
N ILE A 228 -6.28 -14.78 -13.62
CA ILE A 228 -7.65 -14.23 -13.63
C ILE A 228 -7.74 -12.98 -12.75
N ALA A 229 -7.19 -13.03 -11.53
CA ALA A 229 -7.16 -11.91 -10.61
C ALA A 229 -6.39 -10.72 -11.18
N PHE A 230 -5.24 -10.96 -11.83
CA PHE A 230 -4.45 -9.92 -12.48
C PHE A 230 -5.24 -9.24 -13.60
N VAL A 231 -5.81 -10.01 -14.52
CA VAL A 231 -6.63 -9.46 -15.62
C VAL A 231 -7.84 -8.70 -15.05
N GLY A 232 -8.51 -9.27 -14.05
CA GLY A 232 -9.63 -8.63 -13.35
C GLY A 232 -9.23 -7.29 -12.73
N CYS A 233 -8.12 -7.22 -12.01
CA CYS A 233 -7.58 -5.96 -11.47
C CYS A 233 -7.27 -4.96 -12.58
N ARG A 234 -6.65 -5.38 -13.69
CA ARG A 234 -6.28 -4.46 -14.78
C ARG A 234 -7.50 -3.88 -15.49
N VAL A 235 -8.48 -4.72 -15.82
CA VAL A 235 -9.73 -4.30 -16.46
C VAL A 235 -10.51 -3.37 -15.54
N SER A 236 -10.63 -3.73 -14.27
CA SER A 236 -11.41 -2.94 -13.30
C SER A 236 -10.74 -1.61 -12.94
N MET A 237 -9.40 -1.55 -12.91
CA MET A 237 -8.66 -0.29 -12.83
C MET A 237 -8.86 0.59 -14.07
N ALA A 238 -8.77 0.02 -15.27
CA ALA A 238 -8.97 0.76 -16.52
C ALA A 238 -10.38 1.36 -16.61
N GLY A 239 -11.41 0.58 -16.24
CA GLY A 239 -12.79 1.08 -16.18
C GLY A 239 -12.97 2.22 -15.16
N LEU A 240 -12.32 2.13 -13.99
CA LEU A 240 -12.36 3.23 -13.01
C LEU A 240 -11.72 4.51 -13.54
N THR A 241 -10.61 4.40 -14.27
CA THR A 241 -9.93 5.57 -14.83
C THR A 241 -10.74 6.27 -15.91
N GLU A 242 -11.48 5.51 -16.74
CA GLU A 242 -12.38 6.07 -17.75
C GLU A 242 -13.58 6.80 -17.11
N LEU A 243 -14.20 6.19 -16.09
CA LEU A 243 -15.37 6.76 -15.41
C LEU A 243 -15.06 8.05 -14.63
N THR A 244 -13.85 8.18 -14.12
CA THR A 244 -13.42 9.34 -13.32
C THR A 244 -12.74 10.44 -14.15
N GLY A 245 -12.71 10.30 -15.48
CA GLY A 245 -12.08 11.28 -16.39
C GLY A 245 -10.58 11.45 -16.14
N GLY A 246 -9.89 10.42 -15.63
CA GLY A 246 -8.49 10.51 -15.22
C GLY A 246 -8.21 11.28 -13.94
N GLY A 247 -9.25 11.81 -13.25
CA GLY A 247 -9.10 12.62 -12.04
C GLY A 247 -8.61 11.86 -10.80
N MET A 248 -8.61 10.53 -10.84
CA MET A 248 -8.24 9.69 -9.71
C MET A 248 -6.88 8.99 -9.93
N TYR A 249 -5.79 9.76 -9.84
CA TYR A 249 -4.41 9.24 -9.71
C TYR A 249 -4.16 8.46 -8.40
N LEU A 250 -5.19 8.32 -7.54
CA LEU A 250 -5.14 7.58 -6.28
C LEU A 250 -4.94 6.07 -6.48
N VAL A 251 -5.10 5.56 -7.70
CA VAL A 251 -4.55 4.27 -8.10
C VAL A 251 -3.30 4.57 -8.91
N ALA A 252 -2.16 4.54 -8.24
CA ALA A 252 -0.91 4.71 -8.95
C ALA A 252 -0.74 3.56 -9.95
N PRO A 253 -0.18 3.82 -11.15
CA PRO A 253 0.18 2.75 -12.07
C PRO A 253 1.28 1.92 -11.40
N VAL A 254 0.87 0.86 -10.72
CA VAL A 254 1.79 -0.19 -10.27
C VAL A 254 2.32 -0.82 -11.56
N PRO A 255 3.64 -0.97 -11.71
CA PRO A 255 4.17 -1.65 -12.88
C PRO A 255 3.49 -3.01 -13.01
N ALA A 256 2.88 -3.26 -14.16
CA ALA A 256 2.04 -4.43 -14.39
C ALA A 256 2.77 -5.73 -14.06
N TYR A 257 4.07 -5.80 -14.38
CA TYR A 257 4.92 -6.95 -14.05
C TYR A 257 5.05 -7.16 -12.53
N ALA A 258 5.18 -6.10 -11.73
CA ALA A 258 5.37 -6.20 -10.29
C ALA A 258 4.08 -6.68 -9.60
N GLN A 259 2.92 -6.17 -10.04
CA GLN A 259 1.63 -6.63 -9.54
C GLN A 259 1.38 -8.10 -9.90
N LEU A 260 1.67 -8.49 -11.15
CA LEU A 260 1.56 -9.88 -11.60
C LEU A 260 2.46 -10.81 -10.77
N LEU A 261 3.75 -10.46 -10.60
CA LEU A 261 4.69 -11.27 -9.83
C LEU A 261 4.26 -11.42 -8.36
N ARG A 262 3.73 -10.37 -7.73
CA ARG A 262 3.19 -10.46 -6.36
C ARG A 262 1.98 -11.39 -6.28
N LEU A 263 1.01 -11.24 -7.17
CA LEU A 263 -0.18 -12.10 -7.17
C LEU A 263 0.17 -13.56 -7.47
N VAL A 264 1.11 -13.80 -8.39
CA VAL A 264 1.59 -15.16 -8.71
C VAL A 264 2.35 -15.75 -7.53
N THR A 265 3.28 -15.01 -6.90
CA THR A 265 4.04 -15.54 -5.76
C THR A 265 3.13 -15.82 -4.57
N VAL A 266 2.23 -14.90 -4.23
CA VAL A 266 1.26 -15.10 -3.14
C VAL A 266 0.31 -16.26 -3.45
N GLY A 267 -0.24 -16.32 -4.67
CA GLY A 267 -1.13 -17.40 -5.09
C GLY A 267 -0.44 -18.76 -5.05
N LEU A 268 0.77 -18.85 -5.61
CA LEU A 268 1.52 -20.10 -5.66
C LEU A 268 1.94 -20.57 -4.26
N LEU A 269 2.54 -19.68 -3.46
CA LEU A 269 3.02 -20.02 -2.12
C LEU A 269 1.86 -20.38 -1.19
N SER A 270 0.78 -19.60 -1.17
CA SER A 270 -0.36 -19.89 -0.30
C SER A 270 -1.05 -21.21 -0.65
N GLN A 271 -1.22 -21.50 -1.95
CA GLN A 271 -1.88 -22.73 -2.39
C GLN A 271 -1.00 -23.97 -2.19
N THR A 272 0.27 -23.90 -2.57
CA THR A 272 1.18 -25.05 -2.41
C THR A 272 1.38 -25.40 -0.94
N LEU A 273 1.59 -24.39 -0.08
CA LEU A 273 1.77 -24.59 1.35
C LEU A 273 0.46 -25.05 2.03
N GLY A 274 -0.67 -24.45 1.67
CA GLY A 274 -1.98 -24.85 2.20
C GLY A 274 -2.32 -26.29 1.84
N VAL A 275 -2.16 -26.69 0.57
CA VAL A 275 -2.43 -28.08 0.14
C VAL A 275 -1.46 -29.06 0.79
N LEU A 276 -0.17 -28.72 0.89
CA LEU A 276 0.82 -29.57 1.56
C LEU A 276 0.44 -29.84 3.02
N LEU A 277 0.11 -28.80 3.77
CA LEU A 277 -0.34 -28.92 5.16
C LEU A 277 -1.65 -29.70 5.26
N GLY A 278 -2.56 -29.55 4.29
CA GLY A 278 -3.84 -30.25 4.25
C GLY A 278 -3.65 -31.75 4.06
N VAL A 279 -2.74 -32.13 3.15
CA VAL A 279 -2.33 -33.51 2.91
C VAL A 279 -1.65 -34.10 4.15
N MET A 280 -0.66 -33.41 4.73
CA MET A 280 0.03 -33.90 5.92
C MET A 280 -0.90 -34.09 7.12
N ALA A 281 -1.83 -33.15 7.33
CA ALA A 281 -2.80 -33.26 8.42
C ALA A 281 -3.71 -34.48 8.28
N GLU A 282 -4.14 -34.81 7.06
CA GLU A 282 -5.00 -35.97 6.81
C GLU A 282 -4.21 -37.28 6.92
N LEU A 283 -2.96 -37.31 6.44
CA LEU A 283 -2.08 -38.47 6.57
C LEU A 283 -1.79 -38.80 8.04
N ASN A 284 -1.52 -37.80 8.88
CA ASN A 284 -1.26 -38.00 10.32
C ASN A 284 -2.52 -38.50 11.06
N ARG A 285 -3.71 -37.97 10.73
CA ARG A 285 -4.98 -38.43 11.31
C ARG A 285 -5.20 -39.94 11.07
N SER A 286 -4.96 -40.39 9.84
CA SER A 286 -5.11 -41.80 9.51
C SER A 286 -4.09 -42.75 10.17
N GLU A 287 -2.95 -42.24 10.63
CA GLU A 287 -1.99 -43.03 11.40
C GLU A 287 -2.44 -43.19 12.85
N MET A 288 -3.04 -42.16 13.44
CA MET A 288 -3.66 -42.25 14.77
C MET A 288 -4.86 -43.19 14.82
N ASP A 289 -5.65 -43.28 13.76
CA ASP A 289 -6.82 -44.18 13.69
C ASP A 289 -6.42 -45.66 13.46
N ALA A 290 -5.16 -45.93 13.11
CA ALA A 290 -4.62 -47.27 12.84
C ALA A 290 -3.84 -47.88 14.02
N LEU A 291 -3.62 -47.10 15.09
CA LEU A 291 -2.98 -47.51 16.36
C LEU A 291 -4.04 -47.79 17.42
#